data_AF-A0A934H3X0-F1
#
_entry.id   AF-A0A934H3X0-F1
#
_cell.length_a   1.000
_cell.length_b   1.000
_cell.length_c   1.000
_cell.angle_alpha   90.00
_cell.angle_beta   90.00
_cell.angle_gamma   90.00
#
_symmetry.space_group_name_H-M   'P 1'
#
loop_
_entity.id
_entity.type
_entity.pdbx_description
1 polymer ?
#
loop_
_entity_poly.entity_id
_entity_poly.type
_entity_poly.pdbx_seq_one_letter_code
_entity_poly.pdbx_strand_id
1 'polypeptide(L)'
;MNSRERVLVALAHGEPDMVPIDFGATRSTGITAVAYARLRAHLGISEGEIMVYDVGQQLAEVDAPVMKRFAVDVVALDADQLGPWQDFRLPDSTPAKIPVA
;
A
#
# COMPACT_ATOMS: atom_id res chain seq x y z
N MET A 1 -17.95 2.76 13.78
CA MET A 1 -18.12 1.65 12.83
C MET A 1 -16.77 0.96 12.67
N ASN A 2 -16.73 -0.32 12.28
CA ASN A 2 -15.48 -0.93 11.81
C ASN A 2 -15.24 -0.61 10.32
N SER A 3 -14.06 -0.92 9.79
CA SER A 3 -13.69 -0.63 8.40
C SER A 3 -14.67 -1.22 7.37
N ARG A 4 -15.11 -2.46 7.58
CA ARG A 4 -16.07 -3.12 6.68
C ARG A 4 -17.43 -2.42 6.72
N GLU A 5 -17.94 -2.11 7.90
CA GLU A 5 -19.20 -1.38 8.08
C GLU A 5 -19.15 -0.01 7.43
N ARG A 6 -18.05 0.73 7.63
CA ARG A 6 -17.83 2.06 7.05
C ARG A 6 -17.94 2.03 5.52
N VAL A 7 -17.27 1.09 4.87
CA VAL A 7 -17.32 0.92 3.41
C VAL A 7 -18.73 0.55 2.95
N LEU A 8 -19.39 -0.39 3.63
CA LEU A 8 -20.75 -0.82 3.25
C LEU A 8 -21.78 0.30 3.39
N VAL A 9 -21.69 1.13 4.43
CA VAL A 9 -22.57 2.30 4.60
C VAL A 9 -22.34 3.32 3.49
N ALA A 10 -21.09 3.65 3.16
CA ALA A 10 -20.78 4.58 2.08
C ALA A 10 -21.29 4.08 0.71
N LEU A 11 -21.11 2.79 0.40
CA LEU A 11 -21.65 2.17 -0.82
C LEU A 11 -23.18 2.16 -0.88
N ALA A 12 -23.84 2.15 0.28
CA ALA A 12 -25.29 2.30 0.39
C ALA A 12 -25.77 3.77 0.33
N HIS A 13 -24.88 4.72 0.01
CA HIS A 13 -25.13 6.16 0.01
C HIS A 13 -25.58 6.72 1.37
N GLY A 14 -25.20 6.05 2.46
CA GLY A 14 -25.35 6.57 3.82
C GLY A 14 -24.14 7.40 4.24
N GLU A 15 -24.28 8.16 5.33
CA GLU A 15 -23.18 8.89 5.96
C GLU A 15 -22.46 8.00 6.99
N PRO A 16 -21.22 7.55 6.72
CA PRO A 16 -20.44 6.77 7.68
C PRO A 16 -19.83 7.65 8.79
N ASP A 17 -19.19 7.01 9.77
CA ASP A 17 -18.48 7.71 10.86
C ASP A 17 -17.26 8.53 10.41
N MET A 18 -16.70 8.21 9.24
CA MET A 18 -15.71 9.01 8.52
C MET A 18 -15.63 8.54 7.06
N VAL A 19 -14.98 9.33 6.19
CA VAL A 19 -14.75 8.97 4.78
C VAL A 19 -13.93 7.66 4.72
N PRO A 20 -14.41 6.61 4.02
CA PRO A 20 -13.63 5.39 3.85
C PRO A 20 -12.35 5.64 3.05
N ILE A 21 -11.25 4.98 3.42
CA ILE A 21 -9.93 5.17 2.80
C ILE A 21 -9.51 3.90 2.06
N ASP A 22 -9.32 4.02 0.74
CA ASP A 22 -8.55 3.08 -0.07
C ASP A 22 -7.14 3.62 -0.29
N PHE A 23 -6.14 2.85 0.11
CA PHE A 23 -4.74 3.14 -0.18
C PHE A 23 -4.00 1.84 -0.50
N GLY A 24 -4.04 1.45 -1.77
CA GLY A 24 -3.35 0.29 -2.30
C GLY A 24 -4.17 -1.00 -2.35
N ALA A 25 -5.51 -0.94 -2.26
CA ALA A 25 -6.34 -2.14 -2.41
C ALA A 25 -6.52 -2.55 -3.89
N THR A 26 -6.21 -1.66 -4.83
CA THR A 26 -6.23 -1.94 -6.27
C THR A 26 -4.91 -1.54 -6.91
N ARG A 27 -4.65 -2.06 -8.12
CA ARG A 27 -3.46 -1.72 -8.91
C ARG A 27 -3.37 -0.23 -9.32
N SER A 28 -4.43 0.54 -9.09
CA SER A 28 -4.52 1.97 -9.47
C SER A 28 -4.62 2.93 -8.28
N THR A 29 -4.67 2.42 -7.05
CA THR A 29 -4.90 3.20 -5.82
C THR A 29 -3.69 3.24 -4.90
N GLY A 30 -2.54 2.82 -5.41
CA GLY A 30 -1.27 2.79 -4.69
C GLY A 30 -0.44 4.06 -4.81
N ILE A 31 0.88 3.90 -4.64
CA ILE A 31 1.86 4.98 -4.60
C ILE A 31 3.16 4.51 -5.26
N THR A 32 3.88 5.44 -5.90
CA THR A 32 5.20 5.13 -6.47
C THR A 32 6.20 4.77 -5.36
N ALA A 33 7.08 3.81 -5.62
CA ALA A 33 7.97 3.23 -4.62
C ALA A 33 8.94 4.26 -4.00
N VAL A 34 9.43 5.20 -4.81
CA VAL A 34 10.28 6.30 -4.32
C VAL A 34 9.51 7.21 -3.37
N ALA A 35 8.27 7.59 -3.72
CA ALA A 35 7.44 8.40 -2.84
C ALA A 35 7.05 7.64 -1.57
N TYR A 36 6.81 6.33 -1.69
CA TYR A 36 6.48 5.47 -0.57
C TYR A 36 7.63 5.34 0.44
N ALA A 37 8.86 5.15 -0.04
CA ALA A 37 10.04 5.14 0.82
C ALA A 37 10.20 6.45 1.60
N ARG A 38 9.99 7.59 0.94
CA ARG A 38 10.01 8.91 1.59
C ARG A 38 8.88 9.10 2.59
N LEU A 39 7.68 8.61 2.28
CA LEU A 39 6.54 8.63 3.18
C LEU A 39 6.84 7.82 4.45
N ARG A 40 7.36 6.59 4.31
CA ARG A 40 7.75 5.75 5.45
C ARG A 40 8.81 6.43 6.31
N ALA A 41 9.85 7.01 5.70
CA ALA A 41 10.86 7.78 6.43
C ALA A 41 10.26 8.98 7.19
N HIS A 42 9.36 9.72 6.55
CA HIS A 42 8.66 10.85 7.17
C HIS A 42 7.77 10.43 8.35
N LEU A 43 7.15 9.25 8.28
CA LEU A 43 6.33 8.67 9.34
C LEU A 43 7.15 7.97 10.43
N GLY A 44 8.47 7.92 10.30
CA GLY A 44 9.36 7.22 11.25
C GLY A 44 9.24 5.69 11.17
N ILE A 45 8.77 5.14 10.05
CA ILE A 45 8.62 3.70 9.82
C ILE A 45 9.91 3.20 9.14
N SER A 46 10.77 2.54 9.91
CA SER A 46 12.04 2.00 9.41
C SER A 46 12.08 0.47 9.26
N GLU A 47 11.08 -0.24 9.81
CA GLU A 47 11.01 -1.70 9.76
C GLU A 47 10.37 -2.19 8.47
N GLY A 48 10.96 -3.19 7.82
CA GLY A 48 10.45 -3.80 6.60
C GLY A 48 11.01 -3.18 5.32
N GLU A 49 10.85 -3.91 4.21
CA GLU A 49 11.43 -3.59 2.91
C GLU A 49 10.41 -2.85 2.02
N ILE A 50 10.90 -2.12 1.01
CA ILE A 50 10.02 -1.54 -0.01
C ILE A 50 9.74 -2.62 -1.06
N MET A 51 8.52 -3.15 -1.07
CA MET A 51 8.09 -4.18 -2.01
C MET A 51 7.47 -3.50 -3.23
N VAL A 52 8.03 -3.70 -4.42
CA VAL A 52 7.57 -3.09 -5.67
C VAL A 52 6.89 -4.13 -6.53
N TYR A 53 5.56 -4.20 -6.47
CA TYR A 53 4.80 -5.25 -7.16
C TYR A 53 4.63 -4.99 -8.66
N ASP A 54 4.58 -3.72 -9.07
CA ASP A 54 4.50 -3.32 -10.48
C ASP A 54 5.80 -2.61 -10.84
N VAL A 55 6.72 -3.36 -11.45
CA VAL A 55 8.04 -2.87 -11.83
C VAL A 55 7.96 -1.81 -12.94
N GLY A 56 6.98 -1.94 -13.85
CA GLY A 56 6.81 -1.03 -14.98
C GLY A 56 6.32 0.35 -14.54
N GLN A 57 5.37 0.38 -13.60
CA GLN A 57 4.83 1.61 -13.02
C GLN A 57 5.59 2.07 -11.76
N GLN A 58 6.51 1.24 -11.26
CA GLN A 58 7.21 1.40 -9.98
C GLN A 58 6.26 1.61 -8.79
N LEU A 59 5.21 0.80 -8.70
CA LEU A 59 4.25 0.88 -7.58
C LEU A 59 4.68 0.00 -6.42
N ALA A 60 4.66 0.57 -5.21
CA ALA A 60 4.94 -0.15 -3.98
C ALA A 60 3.67 -0.76 -3.37
N GLU A 61 3.85 -1.86 -2.65
CA GLU A 61 2.86 -2.34 -1.68
C GLU A 61 2.80 -1.38 -0.50
N VAL A 62 1.58 -1.03 -0.09
CA VAL A 62 1.34 -0.30 1.15
C VAL A 62 1.29 -1.31 2.28
N ASP A 63 2.22 -1.22 3.23
CA ASP A 63 2.38 -2.18 4.31
C ASP A 63 1.45 -1.90 5.50
N ALA A 64 1.33 -2.90 6.38
CA ALA A 64 0.49 -2.85 7.57
C ALA A 64 0.75 -1.62 8.48
N PRO A 65 2.00 -1.22 8.79
CA PRO A 65 2.28 0.01 9.52
C PRO A 65 1.66 1.26 8.89
N VAL A 66 1.78 1.44 7.57
CA VAL A 66 1.17 2.58 6.87
C VAL A 66 -0.35 2.47 6.84
N MET A 67 -0.90 1.28 6.53
CA MET A 67 -2.34 1.04 6.54
C MET A 67 -2.98 1.37 7.89
N LYS A 68 -2.34 0.94 8.99
CA LYS A 68 -2.78 1.24 10.36
C LYS A 68 -2.71 2.73 10.67
N ARG A 69 -1.64 3.41 10.23
CA ARG A 69 -1.43 4.85 10.47
C ARG A 69 -2.50 5.73 9.81
N PHE A 70 -3.00 5.31 8.65
CA PHE A 70 -4.02 6.05 7.90
C PHE A 70 -5.43 5.47 8.03
N ALA A 71 -5.63 4.41 8.84
CA ALA A 71 -6.91 3.72 8.98
C ALA A 71 -7.51 3.28 7.63
N VAL A 72 -6.66 2.66 6.77
CA VAL A 72 -7.07 2.12 5.47
C VAL A 72 -8.13 1.03 5.68
N ASP A 73 -9.22 1.09 4.92
CA ASP A 73 -10.42 0.27 5.14
C ASP A 73 -10.53 -0.95 4.23
N VAL A 74 -9.73 -1.00 3.18
CA VAL A 74 -9.74 -2.03 2.15
C VAL A 74 -8.33 -2.56 1.89
N VAL A 75 -8.25 -3.84 1.54
CA VAL A 75 -6.98 -4.53 1.23
C VAL A 75 -7.09 -5.24 -0.11
N ALA A 76 -5.96 -5.37 -0.79
CA ALA A 76 -5.86 -6.18 -1.99
C ALA A 76 -5.98 -7.67 -1.63
N LEU A 77 -6.78 -8.43 -2.38
CA LEU A 77 -6.97 -9.87 -2.14
C LEU A 77 -5.90 -10.75 -2.81
N ASP A 78 -5.11 -10.17 -3.71
CA ASP A 78 -4.06 -10.84 -4.49
C ASP A 78 -2.65 -10.53 -3.95
N ALA A 79 -2.54 -9.88 -2.79
CA ALA A 79 -1.26 -9.54 -2.18
C ALA A 79 -0.41 -10.80 -1.84
N ASP A 80 -1.07 -11.90 -1.50
CA ASP A 80 -0.44 -13.19 -1.22
C ASP A 80 0.08 -13.90 -2.48
N GLN A 81 -0.31 -13.44 -3.67
CA GLN A 81 0.12 -13.98 -4.95
C GLN A 81 1.38 -13.29 -5.50
N LEU A 82 1.94 -12.34 -4.75
CA LEU A 82 3.12 -11.59 -5.15
C LEU A 82 4.42 -12.30 -4.72
N GLY A 83 5.45 -12.14 -5.55
CA GLY A 83 6.74 -12.81 -5.40
C GLY A 83 6.88 -14.10 -6.22
N PRO A 84 7.94 -14.90 -6.03
CA PRO A 84 9.05 -14.68 -5.09
C PRO A 84 9.82 -13.38 -5.37
N TRP A 85 10.58 -12.90 -4.39
CA TRP A 85 11.18 -11.57 -4.39
C TRP A 85 12.69 -11.61 -4.60
N GLN A 86 13.23 -10.59 -5.30
CA GLN A 86 14.66 -10.37 -5.48
C GLN A 86 15.06 -8.94 -5.13
N ASP A 87 16.34 -8.76 -4.79
CA ASP A 87 16.92 -7.46 -4.47
C ASP A 87 16.85 -6.50 -5.66
N PHE A 88 16.50 -5.25 -5.38
CA PHE A 88 16.44 -4.18 -6.35
C PHE A 88 16.88 -2.85 -5.74
N ARG A 89 17.23 -1.90 -6.61
CA ARG A 89 17.44 -0.50 -6.22
C ARG A 89 16.53 0.39 -7.05
N LEU A 90 15.74 1.21 -6.36
CA LEU A 90 14.96 2.26 -6.99
C LEU A 90 15.86 3.27 -7.72
N PRO A 91 15.32 4.11 -8.62
CA PRO A 91 16.11 5.12 -9.32
C PRO A 91 16.90 6.08 -8.42
N ASP A 92 16.47 6.29 -7.18
CA ASP A 92 17.18 7.09 -6.17
C ASP A 92 18.12 6.27 -5.26
N SER A 93 18.45 5.04 -5.69
CA SER A 93 19.29 4.06 -4.98
C SER A 93 18.70 3.46 -3.71
N THR A 94 17.47 3.82 -3.33
CA THR A 94 16.76 3.23 -2.18
C THR A 94 16.67 1.71 -2.35
N PRO A 95 17.06 0.91 -1.33
CA PRO A 95 16.88 -0.53 -1.34
C PRO A 95 15.40 -0.92 -1.45
N ALA A 96 15.10 -1.85 -2.34
CA ALA A 96 13.76 -2.37 -2.56
C ALA A 96 13.80 -3.85 -2.97
N LYS A 97 12.63 -4.45 -3.11
CA LYS A 97 12.42 -5.78 -3.67
C LYS A 97 11.47 -5.69 -4.86
N ILE A 98 11.70 -6.51 -5.88
CA ILE A 98 10.78 -6.71 -7.01
C ILE A 98 10.46 -8.21 -7.16
N PRO A 99 9.35 -8.58 -7.81
CA PRO A 99 9.12 -9.98 -8.20
C PRO A 99 10.25 -10.51 -9.08
N VAL A 100 10.55 -11.80 -8.94
CA VAL A 100 11.39 -12.55 -9.88
C VAL A 100 10.61 -12.70 -11.18
N ALA A 101 11.29 -12.45 -12.31
CA ALA A 101 10.74 -12.60 -13.66
C ALA A 101 10.67 -14.07 -14.10
#